data_AF-A0A7X9N6E1-F1
#
_entry.id   AF-A0A7X9N6E1-F1
#
_cell.length_a   1.000
_cell.length_b   1.000
_cell.length_c   1.000
_cell.angle_alpha   90.00
_cell.angle_beta   90.00
_cell.angle_gamma   90.00
#
_symmetry.space_group_name_H-M   'P 1'
#
loop_
_entity.id
_entity.type
_entity.pdbx_description
1 polymer ?
#
loop_
_entity_poly.entity_id
_entity_poly.type
_entity_poly.pdbx_seq_one_letter_code
_entity_poly.pdbx_strand_id
1 'polypeptide(L)'
;MGVLFKTKPVDKVKTGANVRAFFKNDVQELQAMAGRKLTGFITSPNLTKTGSSNHAINGIESCYLEAVNADQELETIAAAINTCSEKTKKIIIMRCIEERPHRQMEEYFCLSRSQYGLYQQKALCEFAENYARYGRELRVFAEN
;
A
#
# COMPACT_ATOMS: atom_id res chain seq x y z
N MET A 1 -29.80 20.93 -13.06
CA MET A 1 -29.96 19.78 -12.14
C MET A 1 -28.57 19.24 -11.82
N GLY A 2 -27.97 19.70 -10.73
CA GLY A 2 -26.64 19.25 -10.32
C GLY A 2 -26.75 17.89 -9.64
N VAL A 3 -26.13 16.86 -10.21
CA VAL A 3 -26.06 15.54 -9.59
C VAL A 3 -25.07 15.63 -8.44
N LEU A 4 -25.57 15.80 -7.21
CA LEU A 4 -24.79 15.63 -6.00
C LEU A 4 -24.42 14.15 -5.90
N PHE A 5 -23.24 13.79 -6.40
CA PHE A 5 -22.62 12.51 -6.06
C PHE A 5 -22.42 12.49 -4.53
N LYS A 6 -23.37 11.88 -3.80
CA LYS A 6 -23.16 11.52 -2.40
C LYS A 6 -22.09 10.42 -2.37
N THR A 7 -20.83 10.83 -2.38
CA THR A 7 -19.74 9.91 -2.06
C THR A 7 -19.93 9.50 -0.61
N LYS A 8 -20.08 8.19 -0.37
CA LYS A 8 -20.17 7.66 1.00
C LYS A 8 -18.90 8.10 1.76
N PRO A 9 -19.03 8.55 3.02
CA PRO A 9 -17.85 8.93 3.78
C PRO A 9 -16.97 7.69 4.03
N VAL A 10 -15.66 7.86 3.92
CA VAL A 10 -14.68 6.80 4.23
C VAL A 10 -14.61 6.59 5.73
N ASP A 11 -14.80 5.36 6.18
CA ASP A 11 -14.50 4.93 7.54
C ASP A 11 -12.98 4.85 7.71
N LYS A 12 -12.41 5.91 8.29
CA LYS A 12 -10.97 6.06 8.48
C LYS A 12 -10.39 4.99 9.40
N VAL A 13 -11.16 4.45 10.33
CA VAL A 13 -10.68 3.45 11.30
C VAL A 13 -10.58 2.10 10.59
N LYS A 14 -11.66 1.68 9.94
CA LYS A 14 -11.69 0.42 9.17
C LYS A 14 -10.70 0.45 8.01
N THR A 15 -10.61 1.57 7.28
CA THR A 15 -9.62 1.74 6.20
C THR A 15 -8.20 1.61 6.74
N GLY A 16 -7.89 2.27 7.85
CA GLY A 16 -6.56 2.16 8.47
C GLY A 16 -6.22 0.73 8.92
N ALA A 17 -7.20 -0.02 9.43
CA ALA A 17 -7.03 -1.43 9.77
C ALA A 17 -6.80 -2.30 8.53
N ASN A 18 -7.57 -2.06 7.46
CA ASN A 18 -7.47 -2.79 6.20
C ASN A 18 -6.09 -2.59 5.55
N VAL A 19 -5.60 -1.35 5.50
CA VAL A 19 -4.25 -1.06 4.99
C VAL A 19 -3.17 -1.76 5.81
N ARG A 20 -3.29 -1.80 7.15
CA ARG A 20 -2.32 -2.53 7.99
C ARG A 20 -2.35 -4.03 7.73
N ALA A 21 -3.53 -4.62 7.58
CA ALA A 21 -3.68 -6.03 7.24
C ALA A 21 -3.07 -6.34 5.87
N PHE A 22 -3.29 -5.46 4.89
CA PHE A 22 -2.70 -5.55 3.56
C PHE A 22 -1.18 -5.59 3.60
N PHE A 23 -0.53 -4.66 4.31
CA PHE A 23 0.93 -4.67 4.43
C PHE A 23 1.47 -5.89 5.20
N LYS A 24 0.71 -6.39 6.17
CA LYS A 24 1.13 -7.52 6.99
C LYS A 24 0.99 -8.86 6.26
N ASN A 25 -0.06 -9.04 5.47
CA ASN A 25 -0.38 -10.32 4.86
C ASN A 25 -0.03 -10.30 3.37
N ASP A 26 -0.76 -9.51 2.58
CA ASP A 26 -0.65 -9.52 1.12
C ASP A 26 0.73 -9.05 0.65
N VAL A 27 1.27 -7.96 1.21
CA VAL A 27 2.59 -7.46 0.80
C VAL A 27 3.72 -8.39 1.22
N GLN A 28 3.58 -9.11 2.33
CA GLN A 28 4.57 -10.12 2.73
C GLN A 28 4.56 -11.33 1.78
N GLU A 29 3.37 -11.78 1.38
CA GLU A 29 3.19 -12.86 0.41
C GLU A 29 3.73 -12.47 -0.98
N LEU A 30 3.40 -11.27 -1.47
CA LEU A 30 3.91 -10.75 -2.74
C LEU A 30 5.44 -10.68 -2.76
N GLN A 31 6.06 -10.22 -1.66
CA GLN A 31 7.53 -10.20 -1.54
C GLN A 31 8.14 -11.61 -1.55
N ALA A 32 7.46 -12.60 -0.93
CA ALA A 32 7.90 -13.99 -0.94
C ALA A 32 7.81 -14.61 -2.33
N MET A 33 6.72 -14.34 -3.08
CA MET A 33 6.52 -14.79 -4.46
C MET A 33 7.54 -14.17 -5.42
N ALA A 34 7.78 -12.86 -5.29
CA ALA A 34 8.75 -12.12 -6.11
C ALA A 34 10.23 -12.43 -5.76
N GLY A 35 10.50 -12.95 -4.57
CA GLY A 35 11.85 -13.11 -4.05
C GLY A 35 12.59 -11.79 -3.81
N ARG A 36 11.86 -10.66 -3.72
CA ARG A 36 12.41 -9.30 -3.56
C ARG A 36 11.64 -8.51 -2.51
N LYS A 37 12.32 -7.56 -1.86
CA LYS A 37 11.69 -6.69 -0.86
C LYS A 37 11.08 -5.45 -1.50
N LEU A 38 9.91 -5.03 -1.01
CA LEU A 38 9.20 -3.82 -1.43
C LEU A 38 10.09 -2.57 -1.35
N THR A 39 10.97 -2.50 -0.34
CA THR A 39 11.92 -1.39 -0.17
C THR A 39 12.81 -1.16 -1.39
N GLY A 40 13.17 -2.23 -2.12
CA GLY A 40 13.97 -2.12 -3.34
C GLY A 40 13.22 -1.41 -4.48
N PHE A 41 11.91 -1.67 -4.61
CA PHE A 41 11.05 -1.02 -5.61
C PHE A 41 10.78 0.44 -5.27
N ILE A 42 10.73 0.79 -3.98
CA ILE A 42 10.56 2.19 -3.54
C ILE A 42 11.78 3.04 -3.93
N THR A 43 13.00 2.51 -3.75
CA THR A 43 14.25 3.21 -4.05
C THR A 43 14.63 3.20 -5.53
N SER A 44 14.15 2.21 -6.29
CA SER A 44 14.46 2.04 -7.71
C SER A 44 13.17 1.72 -8.48
N PRO A 45 12.35 2.73 -8.81
CA PRO A 45 11.16 2.51 -9.60
C PRO A 45 11.58 2.09 -11.03
N ASN A 46 11.50 0.80 -11.33
CA ASN A 46 11.57 0.32 -12.70
C ASN A 46 10.23 0.65 -13.37
N LEU A 47 10.23 1.71 -14.18
CA LEU A 47 9.11 2.07 -15.04
C LEU A 47 9.19 1.26 -16.35
N THR A 48 9.07 -0.07 -16.28
CA THR A 48 8.98 -0.91 -17.48
C THR A 48 7.53 -1.33 -17.70
N LYS A 49 6.87 -0.53 -18.54
CA LYS A 49 5.53 -0.73 -19.08
C LYS A 49 5.53 -1.92 -20.05
N THR A 50 4.88 -3.04 -19.74
CA THR A 50 4.41 -4.06 -20.72
C THR A 50 3.57 -5.10 -19.96
N GLY A 51 2.35 -5.49 -20.36
CA GLY A 51 1.81 -5.64 -21.70
C GLY A 51 1.66 -7.12 -22.02
N SER A 52 0.58 -7.74 -21.50
CA SER A 52 -0.10 -8.99 -21.88
C SER A 52 0.57 -9.98 -22.85
N SER A 53 0.70 -11.26 -22.44
CA SER A 53 0.29 -12.38 -23.33
C SER A 53 -0.07 -13.65 -22.56
N ASN A 54 -1.22 -14.22 -22.93
CA ASN A 54 -1.65 -15.59 -22.68
C ASN A 54 -0.62 -16.58 -23.22
N HIS A 55 -0.35 -17.66 -22.49
CA HIS A 55 -0.35 -19.06 -22.96
C HIS A 55 -0.17 -20.00 -21.75
N ALA A 56 -0.87 -21.13 -21.78
CA ALA A 56 -0.76 -22.19 -20.79
C ALA A 56 0.29 -23.22 -21.26
N ILE A 57 1.21 -23.67 -20.38
CA ILE A 57 1.54 -25.08 -20.05
C ILE A 57 2.66 -25.16 -18.97
N ASN A 58 2.44 -25.99 -17.93
CA ASN A 58 3.40 -26.54 -16.94
C ASN A 58 3.97 -25.64 -15.82
N GLY A 59 3.92 -26.17 -14.58
CA GLY A 59 4.05 -25.45 -13.30
C GLY A 59 5.28 -24.57 -13.04
N ILE A 60 6.30 -24.61 -13.90
CA ILE A 60 7.43 -23.67 -13.87
C ILE A 60 7.03 -22.33 -14.51
N GLU A 61 6.28 -22.36 -15.61
CA GLU A 61 5.75 -21.16 -16.26
C GLU A 61 4.71 -20.47 -15.37
N SER A 62 3.88 -21.24 -14.65
CA SER A 62 2.93 -20.66 -13.69
C SER A 62 3.61 -19.97 -12.52
N CYS A 63 4.63 -20.59 -11.90
CA CYS A 63 5.42 -19.94 -10.84
C CYS A 63 6.12 -18.67 -11.36
N TYR A 64 6.63 -18.70 -12.59
CA TYR A 64 7.25 -17.54 -13.22
C TYR A 64 6.22 -16.43 -13.46
N LEU A 65 5.05 -16.75 -14.01
CA LEU A 65 3.96 -15.79 -14.23
C LEU A 65 3.43 -15.20 -12.91
N GLU A 66 3.32 -16.01 -11.85
CA GLU A 66 2.94 -15.56 -10.51
C GLU A 66 3.97 -14.60 -9.92
N ALA A 67 5.27 -14.91 -10.05
CA ALA A 67 6.34 -14.02 -9.60
C ALA A 67 6.37 -12.70 -10.38
N VAL A 68 6.17 -12.73 -11.70
CA VAL A 68 6.08 -11.51 -12.54
C VAL A 68 4.86 -10.66 -12.14
N ASN A 69 3.71 -11.29 -11.89
CA ASN A 69 2.52 -10.59 -11.41
C ASN A 69 2.75 -9.97 -10.02
N ALA A 70 3.46 -10.68 -9.14
CA ALA A 70 3.83 -10.17 -7.82
C ALA A 70 4.79 -8.98 -7.91
N ASP A 71 5.80 -9.03 -8.77
CA ASP A 71 6.71 -7.91 -9.06
C ASP A 71 5.92 -6.67 -9.53
N GLN A 72 4.99 -6.83 -10.47
CA GLN A 72 4.20 -5.73 -11.00
C GLN A 72 3.26 -5.09 -9.95
N GLU A 73 2.70 -5.90 -9.06
CA GLU A 73 1.89 -5.41 -7.94
C GLU A 73 2.78 -4.67 -6.92
N LEU A 74 3.98 -5.17 -6.60
CA LEU A 74 4.94 -4.47 -5.73
C LEU A 74 5.41 -3.14 -6.33
N GLU A 75 5.59 -3.06 -7.65
CA GLU A 75 5.85 -1.79 -8.35
C GLU A 75 4.68 -0.81 -8.21
N THR A 76 3.44 -1.31 -8.33
CA THR A 76 2.23 -0.48 -8.18
C THR A 76 2.10 0.05 -6.75
N ILE A 77 2.36 -0.80 -5.76
CA ILE A 77 2.40 -0.41 -4.34
C ILE A 77 3.49 0.64 -4.11
N ALA A 78 4.70 0.44 -4.67
CA ALA A 78 5.80 1.39 -4.54
C ALA A 78 5.46 2.75 -5.20
N ALA A 79 4.82 2.75 -6.37
CA ALA A 79 4.34 3.96 -7.01
C ALA A 79 3.28 4.68 -6.18
N ALA A 80 2.33 3.96 -5.58
CA ALA A 80 1.35 4.53 -4.66
C ALA A 80 2.00 5.14 -3.40
N ILE A 81 3.02 4.50 -2.84
CA ILE A 81 3.81 5.06 -1.73
C ILE A 81 4.56 6.31 -2.17
N ASN A 82 5.14 6.31 -3.37
CA ASN A 82 5.92 7.42 -3.89
C ASN A 82 5.11 8.66 -4.25
N THR A 83 3.81 8.49 -4.54
CA THR A 83 2.87 9.59 -4.78
C THR A 83 2.27 10.18 -3.49
N CYS A 84 2.43 9.49 -2.35
CA CYS A 84 2.06 10.05 -1.05
C CYS A 84 2.99 11.19 -0.64
N SER A 85 2.50 12.05 0.24
CA SER A 85 3.31 13.05 0.93
C SER A 85 4.50 12.40 1.65
N GLU A 86 5.61 13.13 1.75
CA GLU A 86 6.84 12.63 2.38
C GLU A 86 6.63 12.13 3.81
N LYS A 87 5.74 12.77 4.57
CA LYS A 87 5.39 12.32 5.92
C LYS A 87 4.65 10.98 5.89
N THR A 88 3.68 10.82 4.98
CA THR A 88 2.93 9.57 4.81
C THR A 88 3.85 8.44 4.34
N LYS A 89 4.71 8.70 3.34
CA LYS A 89 5.74 7.77 2.87
C LYS A 89 6.59 7.25 4.03
N LYS A 90 7.14 8.14 4.86
CA LYS A 90 7.93 7.76 6.04
C LYS A 90 7.13 6.93 7.05
N ILE A 91 5.88 7.29 7.32
CA ILE A 91 5.02 6.51 8.23
C ILE A 91 4.78 5.10 7.69
N ILE A 92 4.44 4.96 6.40
CA ILE A 92 4.21 3.65 5.77
C ILE A 92 5.48 2.80 5.83
N ILE A 93 6.62 3.35 5.40
CA ILE A 93 7.89 2.61 5.41
C ILE A 93 8.26 2.19 6.83
N MET A 94 8.36 3.14 7.76
CA MET A 94 8.87 2.83 9.10
C MET A 94 7.89 2.00 9.94
N ARG A 95 6.57 2.20 9.80
CA ARG A 95 5.58 1.51 10.65
C ARG A 95 4.96 0.28 10.02
N CYS A 96 4.72 0.26 8.71
CA CYS A 96 4.05 -0.84 8.03
C CYS A 96 5.01 -1.82 7.35
N ILE A 97 6.19 -1.36 6.92
CA ILE A 97 7.19 -2.22 6.25
C ILE A 97 8.30 -2.64 7.22
N GLU A 98 8.89 -1.68 7.96
CA GLU A 98 9.95 -1.94 8.94
C GLU A 98 9.41 -2.29 10.34
N GLU A 99 8.09 -2.21 10.53
CA GLU A 99 7.40 -2.55 11.78
C GLU A 99 7.93 -1.85 13.05
N ARG A 100 8.52 -0.65 12.94
CA ARG A 100 9.09 0.06 14.10
C ARG A 100 8.05 0.35 15.18
N PRO A 101 8.37 0.16 16.47
CA PRO A 101 7.44 0.41 17.58
C PRO A 101 6.89 1.84 17.59
N HIS A 102 5.64 2.01 18.05
CA HIS A 102 4.97 3.32 18.18
C HIS A 102 5.83 4.36 18.91
N ARG A 103 6.51 3.95 19.98
CA ARG A 103 7.40 4.84 20.75
C ARG A 103 8.53 5.44 19.89
N GLN A 104 9.18 4.64 19.05
CA GLN A 104 10.24 5.15 18.16
C GLN A 104 9.67 6.11 17.12
N MET A 105 8.43 5.90 16.68
CA MET A 105 7.76 6.79 15.74
C MET A 105 7.39 8.13 16.38
N GLU A 106 6.86 8.09 17.61
CA GLU A 106 6.56 9.28 18.42
C GLU A 106 7.82 10.14 18.63
N GLU A 107 8.94 9.49 19.00
CA GLU A 107 10.24 10.14 19.15
C GLU A 107 10.77 10.70 17.83
N TYR A 108 10.71 9.94 16.72
CA TYR A 108 11.21 10.37 15.41
C TYR A 108 10.46 11.57 14.84
N PHE A 109 9.14 11.64 15.03
CA PHE A 109 8.33 12.76 14.55
C PHE A 109 8.20 13.91 15.56
N CYS A 110 8.78 13.77 16.76
CA CYS A 110 8.61 14.71 17.88
C CYS A 110 7.12 14.98 18.19
N LEU A 111 6.31 13.92 18.25
CA LEU A 111 4.86 14.01 18.46
C LEU A 111 4.43 13.25 19.71
N SER A 112 3.39 13.74 20.38
CA SER A 112 2.72 12.95 21.40
C SER A 112 2.03 11.73 20.79
N ARG A 113 1.77 10.70 21.59
CA ARG A 113 1.03 9.50 21.19
C ARG A 113 -0.31 9.81 20.50
N SER A 114 -1.07 10.76 21.02
CA SER A 114 -2.37 11.14 20.44
C SER A 114 -2.21 11.81 19.08
N GLN A 115 -1.26 12.74 18.95
CA GLN A 115 -0.95 13.39 17.69
C GLN A 115 -0.46 12.37 16.66
N TYR A 116 0.48 11.49 17.05
CA TYR A 116 0.98 10.43 16.19
C TYR A 116 -0.14 9.51 15.69
N GLY A 117 -1.07 9.11 16.57
CA GLY A 117 -2.23 8.30 16.20
C GLY A 117 -3.07 8.94 15.08
N LEU A 118 -3.34 10.26 15.18
CA LEU A 118 -4.07 11.00 14.14
C LEU A 118 -3.29 11.07 12.82
N TYR A 119 -1.98 11.35 12.87
CA TYR A 119 -1.14 11.38 11.68
C TYR A 119 -1.02 10.01 11.02
N GLN A 120 -0.86 8.96 11.81
CA GLN A 120 -0.80 7.60 11.31
C GLN A 120 -2.09 7.22 10.60
N GLN A 121 -3.25 7.53 11.19
CA GLN A 121 -4.53 7.26 10.56
C GLN A 121 -4.69 8.02 9.24
N LYS A 122 -4.30 9.31 9.21
CA LYS A 122 -4.31 10.11 7.99
C LYS A 122 -3.41 9.51 6.90
N ALA A 123 -2.19 9.10 7.26
CA ALA A 123 -1.23 8.48 6.36
C ALA A 123 -1.77 7.18 5.74
N LEU A 124 -2.41 6.33 6.53
CA LEU A 124 -3.01 5.09 6.03
C LEU A 124 -4.17 5.37 5.06
N CYS A 125 -5.00 6.37 5.34
CA CYS A 125 -6.08 6.75 4.44
C CYS A 125 -5.56 7.36 3.13
N GLU A 126 -4.54 8.23 3.20
CA GLU A 126 -3.89 8.82 2.03
C GLU A 126 -3.25 7.75 1.13
N PHE A 127 -2.57 6.77 1.73
CA PHE A 127 -2.06 5.62 0.98
C PHE A 127 -3.20 4.86 0.28
N ALA A 128 -4.29 4.55 0.98
CA ALA A 128 -5.42 3.84 0.39
C ALA A 128 -6.03 4.61 -0.79
N GLU A 129 -6.13 5.94 -0.68
CA GLU A 129 -6.63 6.80 -1.76
C GLU A 129 -5.70 6.80 -2.98
N ASN A 130 -4.39 6.88 -2.77
CA ASN A 130 -3.42 6.86 -3.86
C ASN A 130 -3.32 5.47 -4.52
N TYR A 131 -3.34 4.41 -3.72
CA TYR A 131 -3.28 3.04 -4.24
C TYR A 131 -4.54 2.67 -5.03
N ALA A 132 -5.72 3.12 -4.62
CA ALA A 132 -6.97 2.87 -5.35
C ALA A 132 -7.00 3.45 -6.79
N ARG A 133 -6.04 4.30 -7.17
CA ARG A 133 -5.93 4.80 -8.56
C ARG A 133 -5.36 3.78 -9.54
N TYR A 134 -4.55 2.85 -9.05
CA TYR A 134 -3.77 1.93 -9.89
C TYR A 134 -3.86 0.47 -9.43
N GLY A 135 -4.14 0.25 -8.15
CA GLY A 135 -4.27 -1.05 -7.53
C GLY A 135 -5.68 -1.30 -7.00
N ARG A 136 -5.75 -2.05 -5.90
CA ARG A 136 -7.00 -2.56 -5.33
C ARG A 136 -7.66 -1.55 -4.41
N GLU A 137 -8.97 -1.64 -4.24
CA GLU A 137 -9.71 -0.81 -3.30
C GLU A 137 -9.45 -1.26 -1.85
N LEU A 138 -8.79 -0.39 -1.07
CA LEU A 138 -8.54 -0.62 0.36
C LEU A 138 -9.42 0.23 1.27
N ARG A 139 -10.13 1.23 0.72
CA ARG A 139 -11.00 2.12 1.49
C ARG A 139 -12.27 1.38 1.87
N VAL A 140 -12.68 1.55 3.12
CA VAL A 140 -13.96 1.08 3.63
C VAL A 140 -14.88 2.27 3.75
N PHE A 141 -16.06 2.18 3.15
CA PHE A 141 -17.08 3.23 3.21
C PHE A 141 -18.05 2.94 4.36
N ALA A 142 -18.46 3.98 5.09
CA ALA A 142 -19.44 3.81 6.16
C ALA A 142 -20.78 3.33 5.57
N GLU A 143 -21.41 2.40 6.29
CA GLU A 143 -22.81 2.01 6.03
C GLU A 143 -23.73 3.08 6.64
N ASN A 144 -24.84 3.37 5.96
CA ASN A 144 -25.84 4.32 6.42
C ASN A 144 -26.69 3.74 7.55
#